data_AF-A0AA92P6H7-F1
#
_entry.id   AF-A0AA92P6H7-F1
#
_cell.length_a   1.000
_cell.length_b   1.000
_cell.length_c   1.000
_cell.angle_alpha   90.00
_cell.angle_beta   90.00
_cell.angle_gamma   90.00
#
_symmetry.space_group_name_H-M   'P 1'
#
loop_
_entity.id
_entity.type
_entity.pdbx_description
1 polymer ?
#
loop_
_entity_poly.entity_id
_entity_poly.type
_entity_poly.pdbx_seq_one_letter_code
_entity_poly.pdbx_strand_id
1 'polypeptide(L)'
;MNDVFNPVNNDQILSLNHQNIGRQLNLSSHGFADLQIKAENFVEVIKRRLIVKDSQGQSLFDKGINCQVIKLDAPGWQKGRLRARVVLEFCPDEPELPQ
;
A
#
# COMPACT_ATOMS: atom_id res chain seq x y z
N MET A 1 -17.32 19.42 2.38
CA MET A 1 -17.19 18.21 1.56
C MET A 1 -16.75 17.07 2.47
N ASN A 2 -17.39 15.90 2.36
CA ASN A 2 -16.93 14.70 3.05
C ASN A 2 -16.01 13.97 2.07
N ASP A 3 -14.72 13.93 2.35
CA ASP A 3 -13.77 13.16 1.54
C ASP A 3 -14.07 11.67 1.76
N VAL A 4 -14.81 11.06 0.82
CA VAL A 4 -15.18 9.64 0.88
C VAL A 4 -14.13 8.84 0.10
N PHE A 5 -13.25 8.19 0.86
CA PHE A 5 -12.26 7.27 0.33
C PHE A 5 -12.87 5.89 0.09
N ASN A 6 -12.64 5.35 -1.11
CA ASN A 6 -13.09 4.03 -1.50
C ASN A 6 -11.90 3.13 -1.87
N PRO A 7 -11.91 1.84 -1.52
CA PRO A 7 -10.85 0.92 -1.90
C PRO A 7 -10.67 0.83 -3.42
N VAL A 8 -9.41 0.84 -3.86
CA VAL A 8 -9.02 0.65 -5.26
C VAL A 8 -8.83 -0.84 -5.53
N ASN A 9 -9.43 -1.33 -6.62
CA ASN A 9 -9.30 -2.71 -7.07
C ASN A 9 -7.95 -2.93 -7.78
N ASN A 10 -7.43 -4.17 -7.71
CA ASN A 10 -6.11 -4.54 -8.21
C ASN A 10 -5.87 -4.25 -9.71
N ASP A 11 -6.92 -4.37 -10.51
CA ASP A 11 -6.92 -4.22 -11.97
C ASP A 11 -7.06 -2.76 -12.44
N GLN A 12 -7.43 -1.84 -11.55
CA GLN A 12 -7.52 -0.42 -11.86
C GLN A 12 -6.13 0.16 -12.12
N ILE A 13 -6.07 1.12 -13.06
CA ILE A 13 -4.84 1.81 -13.45
C ILE A 13 -4.78 3.14 -12.72
N LEU A 14 -3.66 3.36 -12.04
CA LEU A 14 -3.32 4.63 -11.42
C LEU A 14 -2.52 5.46 -12.43
N SER A 15 -2.89 6.73 -12.58
CA SER A 15 -2.03 7.73 -13.22
C SER A 15 -1.41 8.59 -12.13
N LEU A 16 -0.09 8.51 -11.97
CA LEU A 16 0.63 9.19 -10.90
C LEU A 16 1.70 10.09 -11.52
N ASN A 17 1.84 11.31 -11.01
CA ASN A 17 2.89 12.21 -11.46
C ASN A 17 4.28 11.57 -11.28
N HIS A 18 5.00 11.34 -12.39
CA HIS A 18 6.24 10.57 -12.39
C HIS A 18 7.38 11.30 -11.66
N GLN A 19 7.40 12.63 -11.70
CA GLN A 19 8.52 13.43 -11.20
C GLN A 19 8.73 13.27 -9.69
N ASN A 20 7.67 12.91 -8.94
CA ASN A 20 7.73 12.70 -7.50
C ASN A 20 7.70 11.21 -7.13
N ILE A 21 6.54 10.57 -7.34
CA ILE A 21 6.27 9.22 -6.83
C ILE A 21 7.05 8.18 -7.62
N GLY A 22 7.13 8.34 -8.94
CA GLY A 22 7.88 7.46 -9.81
C GLY A 22 9.35 7.37 -9.39
N ARG A 23 9.99 8.51 -9.12
CA ARG A 23 11.38 8.56 -8.65
C ARG A 23 11.58 7.97 -7.25
N GLN A 24 10.71 8.31 -6.28
CA GLN A 24 10.80 7.79 -4.92
C GLN A 24 10.69 6.25 -4.87
N LEU A 25 9.85 5.70 -5.73
CA LEU A 25 9.64 4.27 -5.82
C LEU A 25 10.59 3.56 -6.81
N ASN A 26 11.43 4.31 -7.55
CA ASN A 26 12.30 3.83 -8.63
C ASN A 26 11.53 3.09 -9.74
N LEU A 27 10.46 3.73 -10.21
CA LEU A 27 9.63 3.29 -11.32
C LEU A 27 10.07 4.01 -12.60
N SER A 28 10.30 3.26 -13.68
CA SER A 28 10.69 3.83 -14.97
C SER A 28 9.48 4.45 -15.68
N SER A 29 9.55 5.72 -16.06
CA SER A 29 8.51 6.37 -16.87
C SER A 29 8.62 6.09 -18.36
N HIS A 30 9.71 5.48 -18.83
CA HIS A 30 9.98 5.35 -20.27
C HIS A 30 9.84 6.68 -21.06
N GLY A 31 10.02 7.84 -20.41
CA GLY A 31 9.90 9.16 -21.03
C GLY A 31 8.53 9.85 -20.91
N PHE A 32 7.55 9.25 -20.23
CA PHE A 32 6.25 9.89 -19.97
C PHE A 32 6.27 10.81 -18.72
N ALA A 33 5.47 11.88 -18.75
CA ALA A 33 5.32 12.81 -17.62
C ALA A 33 4.58 12.16 -16.43
N ASP A 34 3.64 11.27 -16.72
CA ASP A 34 2.93 10.48 -15.73
C ASP A 34 3.32 9.01 -15.82
N LEU A 35 3.34 8.36 -14.67
CA LEU A 35 3.49 6.93 -14.52
C LEU A 35 2.09 6.29 -14.48
N GLN A 36 1.80 5.48 -15.49
CA GLN A 36 0.63 4.61 -15.47
C GLN A 36 1.01 3.23 -14.95
N ILE A 37 0.35 2.78 -13.89
CA ILE A 37 0.66 1.51 -13.23
C ILE A 37 -0.62 0.90 -12.66
N LYS A 38 -0.75 -0.43 -12.77
CA LYS A 38 -1.84 -1.14 -12.07
C LYS A 38 -1.72 -0.98 -10.56
N ALA A 39 -2.86 -0.85 -9.88
CA ALA A 39 -2.91 -0.76 -8.43
C ALA A 39 -2.15 -1.90 -7.73
N GLU A 40 -2.29 -3.14 -8.22
CA GLU A 40 -1.56 -4.30 -7.69
C GLU A 40 -0.04 -4.13 -7.77
N ASN A 41 0.48 -3.64 -8.90
CA ASN A 41 1.90 -3.43 -9.12
C ASN A 41 2.43 -2.31 -8.24
N PHE A 42 1.63 -1.25 -8.04
CA PHE A 42 1.97 -0.16 -7.13
C PHE A 42 2.10 -0.65 -5.68
N VAL A 43 1.15 -1.47 -5.22
CA VAL A 43 1.21 -2.12 -3.90
C VAL A 43 2.47 -2.98 -3.74
N GLU A 44 2.81 -3.78 -4.75
CA GLU A 44 4.02 -4.61 -4.72
C GLU A 44 5.31 -3.78 -4.61
N VAL A 45 5.34 -2.63 -5.28
CA VAL A 45 6.49 -1.70 -5.21
C VAL A 45 6.60 -1.08 -3.81
N ILE A 46 5.49 -0.69 -3.19
CA ILE A 46 5.47 -0.22 -1.79
C ILE A 46 6.01 -1.31 -0.86
N LYS A 47 5.51 -2.55 -0.97
CA LYS A 47 5.97 -3.66 -0.13
C LYS A 47 7.48 -3.91 -0.27
N ARG A 48 8.00 -3.87 -1.50
CA ARG A 48 9.44 -4.04 -1.77
C ARG A 48 10.30 -2.93 -1.15
N ARG A 49 9.76 -1.73 -0.97
CA ARG A 49 10.46 -0.61 -0.32
C ARG A 49 10.49 -0.72 1.19
N LEU A 50 9.43 -1.22 1.80
CA LEU A 50 9.31 -1.27 3.25
C LEU A 50 10.10 -2.42 3.90
N ILE A 51 10.68 -3.36 3.14
CA ILE A 51 11.49 -4.54 3.56
C ILE A 51 11.38 -4.84 5.07
N VAL A 52 10.22 -5.32 5.52
CA VAL A 52 10.03 -5.75 6.93
C VAL A 52 10.07 -7.27 6.99
N LYS A 53 11.14 -7.81 7.57
CA LYS A 53 11.34 -9.24 7.77
C LYS A 53 11.75 -9.56 9.20
N ASP A 54 11.41 -10.76 9.68
CA ASP A 54 11.92 -11.26 10.97
C ASP A 54 13.32 -11.88 10.85
N SER A 55 13.86 -12.36 11.97
CA SER A 55 15.18 -13.01 12.03
C SER A 55 15.27 -14.32 11.22
N GLN A 56 14.14 -14.88 10.80
CA GLN A 56 14.05 -16.07 9.95
C GLN A 56 13.82 -15.69 8.48
N GLY A 57 13.83 -14.39 8.16
CA GLY A 57 13.62 -13.87 6.81
C GLY A 57 12.15 -13.89 6.36
N GLN A 58 11.19 -14.15 7.25
CA GLN A 58 9.77 -14.13 6.90
C GLN A 58 9.28 -12.69 6.71
N SER A 59 8.52 -12.45 5.64
CA SER A 59 8.00 -11.13 5.28
C SER A 59 6.72 -10.79 6.05
N LEU A 60 6.64 -9.55 6.55
CA LEU A 60 5.44 -8.99 7.19
C LEU A 60 4.21 -9.02 6.25
N PHE A 61 4.43 -8.93 4.94
CA PHE A 61 3.35 -8.81 3.96
C PHE A 61 2.85 -10.16 3.40
N ASP A 62 3.58 -11.26 3.64
CA ASP A 62 3.27 -12.58 3.08
C ASP A 62 2.57 -13.49 4.10
N LYS A 63 3.33 -14.38 4.76
CA LYS A 63 2.84 -15.29 5.81
C LYS A 63 2.77 -14.64 7.19
N GLY A 64 3.25 -13.39 7.30
CA GLY A 64 3.41 -12.66 8.56
C GLY A 64 4.68 -13.07 9.30
N ILE A 65 5.03 -12.28 10.31
CA ILE A 65 6.17 -12.49 11.20
C ILE A 65 5.71 -12.96 12.58
N ASN A 66 6.54 -13.75 13.25
CA ASN A 66 6.24 -14.19 14.61
C ASN A 66 6.21 -12.99 15.59
N CYS A 67 5.19 -12.91 16.42
CA CYS A 67 5.05 -11.83 17.40
C CYS A 67 4.28 -12.30 18.65
N GLN A 68 4.24 -11.42 19.65
CA GLN A 68 3.33 -11.54 20.79
C GLN A 68 2.51 -10.26 20.93
N VAL A 69 1.24 -10.40 21.29
CA VAL A 69 0.34 -9.27 21.57
C VAL A 69 -0.20 -9.42 22.98
N ILE A 70 -0.32 -8.31 23.70
CA ILE A 70 -0.99 -8.23 25.00
C ILE A 70 -2.09 -7.18 24.90
N LYS A 71 -3.27 -7.48 25.43
CA LYS A 71 -4.32 -6.49 25.66
C LYS A 71 -4.15 -5.95 27.07
N LEU A 72 -4.51 -4.69 27.31
CA LEU A 72 -4.36 -4.06 28.63
C LEU A 72 -5.00 -4.89 29.75
N ASP A 73 -6.10 -5.58 29.47
CA ASP A 73 -6.83 -6.42 30.44
C ASP A 73 -6.60 -7.94 30.24
N ALA A 74 -5.57 -8.35 29.48
CA ALA A 74 -5.27 -9.76 29.26
C ALA A 74 -4.35 -10.31 30.36
N PRO A 75 -4.53 -11.58 30.80
CA PRO A 75 -3.69 -12.21 31.82
C PRO A 75 -2.25 -12.50 31.36
N GLY A 76 -1.88 -12.21 30.10
CA GLY A 76 -0.52 -12.39 29.60
C GLY A 76 -0.37 -12.19 28.10
N TRP A 77 0.84 -12.44 27.61
CA TRP A 77 1.22 -12.34 26.20
C TRP A 77 0.69 -13.50 25.36
N GLN A 78 -0.06 -13.21 24.30
CA GLN A 78 -0.52 -14.19 23.33
C GLN A 78 0.47 -14.28 22.17
N LYS A 79 1.06 -15.48 21.96
CA LYS A 79 1.90 -15.77 20.78
C LYS A 79 1.05 -15.88 19.52
N GLY A 80 1.57 -15.37 18.40
CA GLY A 80 0.91 -15.42 17.11
C GLY A 80 1.80 -14.94 15.97
N ARG A 81 1.17 -14.57 14.85
CA ARG A 81 1.82 -13.96 13.69
C ARG A 81 1.15 -12.64 13.35
N LEU A 82 1.96 -11.61 13.11
CA LEU A 82 1.51 -10.32 12.61
C LEU A 82 1.69 -10.27 11.10
N ARG A 83 0.64 -9.89 10.37
CA ARG A 83 0.69 -9.66 8.91
C ARG A 83 0.10 -8.29 8.60
N ALA A 84 0.79 -7.51 7.78
CA ALA A 84 0.28 -6.25 7.25
C ALA A 84 -0.34 -6.44 5.86
N ARG A 85 -1.40 -5.68 5.58
CA ARG A 85 -1.96 -5.52 4.23
C ARG A 85 -1.85 -4.06 3.85
N VAL A 86 -1.49 -3.82 2.59
CA VAL A 86 -1.51 -2.47 2.00
C VAL A 86 -2.81 -2.37 1.21
N VAL A 87 -3.61 -1.36 1.50
CA VAL A 87 -4.86 -1.04 0.80
C VAL A 87 -4.67 0.35 0.21
N LEU A 88 -4.96 0.51 -1.07
CA LEU A 88 -5.02 1.81 -1.72
C LEU A 88 -6.48 2.28 -1.68
N GLU A 89 -6.68 3.53 -1.32
CA GLU A 89 -8.00 4.15 -1.32
C GLU A 89 -7.96 5.41 -2.18
N PHE A 90 -9.06 5.70 -2.86
CA PHE A 90 -9.20 6.83 -3.77
C PHE A 90 -10.44 7.64 -3.41
N CYS A 91 -10.27 8.96 -3.33
CA CYS A 91 -11.35 9.93 -3.19
C CYS A 91 -11.42 10.72 -4.51
N PRO A 92 -12.46 10.53 -5.33
CA PRO A 92 -12.64 11.32 -6.54
C PRO A 92 -13.00 12.76 -6.18
N ASP A 93 -12.50 13.72 -6.95
CA ASP A 93 -12.99 15.11 -6.88
C ASP A 93 -14.47 15.17 -7.33
N GLU A 94 -15.19 16.18 -6.85
CA GLU A 94 -16.55 16.44 -7.34
C GLU A 94 -16.49 16.68 -8.87
N PRO A 95 -17.41 16.09 -9.65
CA PRO A 95 -17.40 16.27 -11.09
C PRO A 95 -17.58 17.75 -11.43
N GLU A 96 -16.74 18.26 -12.34
CA GLU A 96 -16.96 19.59 -12.92
C GLU A 96 -18.34 19.58 -13.61
N LEU A 97 -19.24 20.45 -13.16
CA LEU A 97 -20.55 20.61 -13.80
C LEU A 97 -20.31 20.95 -15.28
N PRO A 98 -20.98 20.26 -16.23
CA PRO A 98 -20.86 20.61 -17.62
C PRO A 98 -21.28 22.08 -17.81
N GLN A 99 -20.39 22.87 -18.41
CA GLN A 99 -20.70 24.24 -18.85
C GLN A 99 -21.73 24.23 -19.98
#